data_AF-A0A351F551-F1
#
_entry.id   AF-A0A351F551-F1
#
_cell.length_a   1.000
_cell.length_b   1.000
_cell.length_c   1.000
_cell.angle_alpha   90.00
_cell.angle_beta   90.00
_cell.angle_gamma   90.00
#
_symmetry.space_group_name_H-M   'P 1'
#
loop_
_entity.id
_entity.type
_entity.pdbx_description
1 polymer ?
#
loop_
_entity_poly.entity_id
_entity_poly.type
_entity_poly.pdbx_seq_one_letter_code
_entity_poly.pdbx_strand_id
1 'polypeptide(L)'
;MHPHLDENTLVVIISQSGETADTLAAMRIAEENGAKVIGIINVENSTIAQECRNVIMTRAGKEIAVATTKAYSAQLTVVYTLVIRLAEVSGDISRAEADKY
;
A
#
# COMPACT_ATOMS: atom_id res chain seq x y z
N MET A 1 -13.05 -11.47 14.20
CA MET A 1 -13.03 -12.09 12.87
C MET A 1 -11.57 -12.17 12.46
N HIS A 2 -11.00 -13.37 12.30
CA HIS A 2 -9.65 -13.51 11.78
C HIS A 2 -9.76 -13.51 10.25
N PRO A 3 -9.10 -12.60 9.52
CA PRO A 3 -9.11 -12.63 8.06
C PRO A 3 -8.50 -13.96 7.59
N HIS A 4 -9.10 -14.56 6.58
CA HIS A 4 -8.47 -15.68 5.87
C HIS A 4 -7.32 -15.10 5.05
N LEU A 5 -6.09 -15.47 5.42
CA LEU A 5 -4.86 -15.04 4.77
C LEU A 5 -4.21 -16.28 4.16
N ASP A 6 -4.00 -16.24 2.85
CA ASP A 6 -3.42 -17.33 2.06
C ASP A 6 -2.65 -16.77 0.84
N GLU A 7 -2.09 -17.65 0.02
CA GLU A 7 -1.34 -17.29 -1.19
C GLU A 7 -2.15 -16.53 -2.26
N ASN A 8 -3.48 -16.57 -2.17
CA ASN A 8 -4.40 -15.87 -3.07
C ASN A 8 -4.81 -14.50 -2.51
N THR A 9 -4.34 -14.15 -1.32
CA THR A 9 -4.64 -12.90 -0.64
C THR A 9 -3.58 -11.84 -0.95
N LEU A 10 -4.03 -10.64 -1.30
CA LEU A 10 -3.19 -9.43 -1.34
C LEU A 10 -3.52 -8.55 -0.14
N VAL A 11 -2.52 -8.29 0.70
CA VAL A 11 -2.60 -7.33 1.80
C VAL A 11 -1.92 -6.04 1.38
N VAL A 12 -2.67 -4.94 1.44
CA VAL A 12 -2.16 -3.59 1.16
C VAL A 12 -1.96 -2.87 2.49
N ILE A 13 -0.70 -2.60 2.82
CA ILE A 13 -0.31 -1.88 4.03
C ILE A 13 -0.11 -0.41 3.69
N ILE A 14 -0.70 0.50 4.45
CA ILE A 14 -0.55 1.96 4.22
C ILE A 14 -0.01 2.60 5.49
N SER A 15 1.15 3.27 5.40
CA SER A 15 1.73 3.98 6.54
C SER A 15 2.51 5.22 6.10
N GLN A 16 2.26 6.36 6.75
CA GLN A 16 3.01 7.59 6.48
C GLN A 16 4.40 7.52 7.12
N SER A 17 4.51 7.07 8.37
CA SER A 17 5.80 6.96 9.07
C SER A 17 6.58 5.72 8.65
N GLY A 18 5.88 4.64 8.30
CA GLY A 18 6.46 3.31 8.13
C GLY A 18 6.93 2.67 9.45
N GLU A 19 6.54 3.23 10.61
CA GLU A 19 6.95 2.81 11.96
C GLU A 19 5.77 2.42 12.85
N THR A 20 4.54 2.46 12.32
CA THR A 20 3.34 2.14 13.10
C THR A 20 3.36 0.66 13.49
N ALA A 21 3.55 0.37 14.79
CA ALA A 21 3.80 -0.98 15.30
C ALA A 21 2.70 -1.98 14.93
N ASP A 22 1.42 -1.60 15.07
CA ASP A 22 0.30 -2.48 14.71
C ASP A 22 0.27 -2.79 13.21
N THR A 23 0.65 -1.82 12.39
CA THR A 23 0.75 -1.97 10.93
C THR A 23 1.91 -2.89 10.54
N LEU A 24 3.05 -2.76 11.21
CA LEU A 24 4.21 -3.64 11.01
C LEU A 24 3.89 -5.08 11.46
N ALA A 25 3.20 -5.24 12.59
CA ALA A 25 2.75 -6.55 13.06
C ALA A 25 1.77 -7.20 12.06
N ALA A 26 0.80 -6.44 11.55
CA ALA A 26 -0.14 -6.93 10.54
C ALA A 26 0.56 -7.35 9.24
N MET A 27 1.59 -6.61 8.81
CA MET A 27 2.42 -6.95 7.66
C MET A 27 3.10 -8.31 7.84
N ARG A 28 3.78 -8.51 8.97
CA ARG A 28 4.48 -9.78 9.27
C ARG A 28 3.51 -10.95 9.38
N ILE A 29 2.36 -10.77 10.04
CA ILE A 29 1.31 -11.80 10.12
C ILE A 29 0.81 -12.18 8.72
N ALA A 30 0.62 -11.21 7.82
CA ALA A 30 0.21 -11.48 6.45
C ALA A 30 1.24 -12.32 5.70
N GLU A 31 2.52 -11.94 5.78
CA GLU A 31 3.61 -12.67 5.13
C GLU A 31 3.80 -14.08 5.71
N GLU A 32 3.70 -14.24 7.03
CA GLU A 32 3.78 -15.55 7.72
C GLU A 32 2.67 -16.51 7.29
N ASN A 33 1.49 -15.99 6.94
CA ASN A 33 0.36 -16.76 6.42
C ASN A 33 0.42 -16.95 4.89
N GLY A 34 1.50 -16.54 4.23
CA GLY A 34 1.71 -16.74 2.79
C GLY A 34 1.04 -15.70 1.89
N ALA A 35 0.39 -14.68 2.46
CA ALA A 35 -0.23 -13.61 1.68
C ALA A 35 0.81 -12.74 0.99
N LYS A 36 0.45 -12.24 -0.20
CA LYS A 36 1.26 -11.22 -0.88
C LYS A 36 1.06 -9.89 -0.19
N VAL A 37 2.14 -9.16 0.03
CA VAL A 37 2.09 -7.83 0.67
C VAL A 37 2.64 -6.75 -0.26
N ILE A 38 1.94 -5.62 -0.30
CA ILE A 38 2.42 -4.36 -0.89
C ILE A 38 2.29 -3.24 0.16
N GLY A 39 3.38 -2.52 0.40
CA GLY A 39 3.40 -1.32 1.26
C GLY A 39 3.26 -0.02 0.47
N ILE A 40 2.34 0.85 0.85
CA ILE A 40 2.24 2.25 0.39
C ILE A 40 2.83 3.13 1.48
N ILE A 41 4.08 3.55 1.27
CA ILE A 41 4.92 4.15 2.31
C ILE A 41 5.42 5.53 1.87
N ASN A 42 5.63 6.46 2.81
CA ASN A 42 6.17 7.79 2.49
C ASN A 42 7.65 7.96 2.88
N VAL A 43 8.13 7.27 3.91
CA VAL A 43 9.51 7.38 4.41
C VAL A 43 10.34 6.19 3.92
N GLU A 44 11.30 6.44 3.04
CA GLU A 44 12.10 5.40 2.36
C GLU A 44 12.94 4.53 3.32
N ASN A 45 13.43 5.10 4.42
CA ASN A 45 14.29 4.40 5.38
C ASN A 45 13.54 3.91 6.63
N SER A 46 12.22 3.71 6.52
CA SER A 46 11.41 3.22 7.62
C SER A 46 11.46 1.70 7.75
N THR A 47 11.13 1.17 8.92
CA THR A 47 11.12 -0.27 9.20
C THR A 47 10.26 -1.03 8.20
N ILE A 48 9.02 -0.59 7.95
CA ILE A 48 8.13 -1.22 6.95
C ILE A 48 8.72 -1.13 5.54
N ALA A 49 9.35 -0.01 5.16
CA ALA A 49 9.95 0.12 3.83
C ALA A 49 11.16 -0.81 3.62
N GLN A 50 11.89 -1.14 4.68
CA GLN A 50 13.03 -2.06 4.63
C GLN A 50 12.62 -3.53 4.65
N GLU A 51 11.58 -3.87 5.41
CA GLU A 51 11.11 -5.25 5.58
C GLU A 51 10.14 -5.70 4.49
N CYS A 52 9.28 -4.80 3.99
CA CYS A 52 8.27 -5.16 3.00
C CYS A 52 8.91 -5.41 1.62
N ARG A 53 8.61 -6.59 1.03
CA ARG A 53 9.19 -6.99 -0.26
C ARG A 53 8.78 -6.09 -1.43
N ASN A 54 7.57 -5.54 -1.40
CA ASN A 54 7.04 -4.70 -2.48
C ASN A 54 6.57 -3.38 -1.88
N VAL A 55 7.21 -2.28 -2.25
CA VAL A 55 6.88 -0.95 -1.71
C VAL A 55 6.61 0.02 -2.85
N ILE A 56 5.51 0.77 -2.73
CA ILE A 56 5.20 1.92 -3.57
C ILE A 56 5.38 3.16 -2.71
N MET A 57 6.38 3.97 -3.07
CA MET A 57 6.65 5.22 -2.37
C MET A 57 5.67 6.31 -2.79
N THR A 58 4.95 6.90 -1.84
CA THR A 58 4.05 8.04 -2.11
C THR A 58 4.82 9.33 -2.39
N ARG A 59 6.04 9.46 -1.84
CA ARG A 59 6.94 10.61 -2.01
C ARG A 59 6.27 11.96 -1.71
N ALA A 60 5.32 11.98 -0.77
CA ALA A 60 4.67 13.21 -0.33
C ALA A 60 5.64 14.14 0.43
N GLY A 61 6.80 13.64 0.88
CA GLY A 61 7.81 14.36 1.65
C GLY A 61 7.48 14.43 3.15
N LYS A 62 8.30 15.14 3.95
CA LYS A 62 8.05 15.31 5.39
C LYS A 62 6.82 16.19 5.64
N GLU A 63 5.98 15.82 6.60
CA GLU A 63 4.81 16.60 6.99
C GLU A 63 5.04 17.12 8.43
N ILE A 64 4.98 18.44 8.61
CA ILE A 64 5.21 19.10 9.91
C ILE A 64 3.86 19.41 10.59
N ALA A 65 2.80 19.58 9.79
CA ALA A 65 1.46 19.83 10.29
C ALA A 65 0.95 18.62 11.09
N VAL A 66 0.18 18.91 12.14
CA VAL A 66 -0.45 17.87 12.99
C VAL A 66 -1.50 17.09 12.21
N ALA A 67 -2.29 17.78 11.37
CA ALA A 67 -3.24 17.15 10.47
C ALA A 67 -2.55 16.74 9.16
N THR A 68 -2.79 15.50 8.72
CA THR A 68 -2.28 15.03 7.43
C THR A 68 -3.13 15.55 6.27
N THR A 69 -2.48 16.04 5.23
CA THR A 69 -3.10 16.65 4.05
C THR A 69 -2.48 16.12 2.77
N LYS A 70 -1.19 16.38 2.58
CA LYS A 70 -0.44 15.98 1.39
C LYS A 70 -0.16 14.47 1.37
N ALA A 71 0.16 13.88 2.52
CA ALA A 71 0.42 12.44 2.58
C ALA A 71 -0.87 11.66 2.33
N TYR A 72 -2.00 12.10 2.87
CA TYR A 72 -3.30 11.52 2.58
C TYR A 72 -3.65 11.56 1.09
N SER A 73 -3.52 12.73 0.44
CA SER A 73 -3.83 12.85 -1.00
C SER A 73 -2.89 11.98 -1.86
N ALA A 74 -1.59 11.94 -1.53
CA ALA A 74 -0.63 11.09 -2.23
C ALA A 74 -0.91 9.59 -2.04
N GLN A 75 -1.34 9.18 -0.84
CA GLN A 75 -1.78 7.81 -0.58
C GLN A 75 -2.99 7.45 -1.43
N LEU A 76 -3.99 8.33 -1.52
CA LEU A 76 -5.16 8.12 -2.38
C LEU A 76 -4.78 7.96 -3.84
N THR A 77 -3.89 8.82 -4.37
CA THR A 77 -3.40 8.68 -5.75
C THR A 77 -2.80 7.30 -6.00
N VAL A 78 -1.95 6.81 -5.09
CA VAL A 78 -1.34 5.48 -5.24
C VAL A 78 -2.39 4.37 -5.17
N VAL A 79 -3.36 4.47 -4.25
CA VAL A 79 -4.45 3.49 -4.13
C VAL A 79 -5.28 3.45 -5.41
N TYR A 80 -5.67 4.60 -5.96
CA TYR A 80 -6.44 4.65 -7.21
C TYR A 80 -5.65 4.05 -8.38
N THR A 81 -4.38 4.41 -8.54
CA THR A 81 -3.52 3.81 -9.57
C THR A 81 -3.40 2.30 -9.42
N LEU A 82 -3.26 1.80 -8.19
CA LEU A 82 -3.21 0.37 -7.91
C LEU A 82 -4.53 -0.31 -8.31
N VAL A 83 -5.67 0.25 -7.93
CA VAL A 83 -6.99 -0.30 -8.26
C VAL A 83 -7.25 -0.30 -9.77
N ILE A 84 -6.94 0.80 -10.47
CA ILE A 84 -7.07 0.89 -11.93
C ILE A 84 -6.21 -0.18 -12.60
N ARG A 85 -4.97 -0.35 -12.13
CA ARG A 85 -4.08 -1.38 -12.67
C ARG A 85 -4.59 -2.79 -12.38
N LEU A 86 -5.13 -3.04 -11.18
CA LEU A 86 -5.75 -4.32 -10.83
C LEU A 86 -6.96 -4.63 -11.73
N ALA A 87 -7.82 -3.65 -11.98
CA ALA A 87 -8.96 -3.80 -12.88
C ALA A 87 -8.51 -4.09 -14.32
N GLU A 88 -7.47 -3.39 -14.82
CA GLU A 88 -6.92 -3.62 -16.17
C GLU A 88 -6.35 -5.04 -16.31
N VAL A 89 -5.55 -5.52 -15.35
CA VAL A 89 -4.94 -6.87 -15.43
C VAL A 89 -5.93 -8.00 -15.16
N SER A 90 -7.02 -7.71 -14.46
CA SER A 90 -8.11 -8.66 -14.22
C SER A 90 -9.08 -8.73 -15.41
N GLY A 91 -8.97 -7.79 -16.36
CA GLY A 91 -9.83 -7.71 -17.54
C GLY A 91 -11.17 -7.02 -17.30
N ASP A 92 -11.35 -6.36 -16.15
CA ASP A 92 -12.56 -5.63 -15.81
C ASP A 92 -12.71 -4.34 -16.62
N ILE A 93 -11.58 -3.72 -16.99
CA ILE A 93 -11.52 -2.56 -17.88
C ILE A 93 -10.48 -2.76 -18.97
N SER A 94 -10.73 -2.19 -20.16
CA SER A 94 -9.75 -2.15 -21.23
C SER A 94 -8.62 -1.16 -20.92
N ARG A 95 -7.47 -1.32 -21.59
CA ARG A 95 -6.38 -0.34 -21.50
C ARG A 95 -6.83 1.08 -21.84
N ALA A 96 -7.67 1.22 -22.86
CA ALA A 96 -8.21 2.52 -23.29
C ALA A 96 -9.16 3.14 -22.26
N GLU A 97 -9.78 2.35 -21.37
CA GLU A 97 -10.55 2.86 -20.24
C GLU A 97 -9.66 3.22 -19.06
N ALA A 98 -8.62 2.41 -18.78
CA ALA A 98 -7.63 2.73 -17.76
C ALA A 98 -6.91 4.06 -18.04
N ASP A 99 -6.55 4.33 -19.30
CA ASP A 99 -5.87 5.57 -19.71
C ASP A 99 -6.75 6.84 -19.60
N LYS A 100 -8.04 6.72 -19.24
CA LYS A 100 -8.95 7.86 -19.00
C LYS A 100 -8.86 8.42 -17.58
N TYR A 101 -8.23 7.68 -16.66
CA TYR A 101 -8.04 8.05 -15.26
C TYR A 101 -6.61 8.53 -15.01
#